data_AF-A0A961CF99-F1
#
_entry.id   AF-A0A961CF99-F1
#
_cell.length_a   1.000
_cell.length_b   1.000
_cell.length_c   1.000
_cell.angle_alpha   90.00
_cell.angle_beta   90.00
_cell.angle_gamma   90.00
#
_symmetry.space_group_name_H-M   'P 1'
#
loop_
_entity.id
_entity.type
_entity.pdbx_description
1 polymer ?
#
loop_
_entity_poly.entity_id
_entity_poly.type
_entity_poly.pdbx_seq_one_letter_code
_entity_poly.pdbx_strand_id
1 'polypeptide(L)'
;HERHVTELGINVIGGCCGTTPEHLRAVVERCAGSTPATRQPVHEAGATSIYSFVPFHQDASFLIIGERTNANGSKKFRESMLEADWDTCVQMAKDQIREGAHVLDVCVDYVGRPGAADMDEVARRFTTASTAPLVLDSTEPDVLEAGLQWLGGRAILNSANLEDGEAPGSRMDKVFTLAREYGAAVICLLIDEEGQARDVEWKLRVAHRLHDIATQRYGLEPGDLIFDALTFPLSTGDDDLRGDAMATIDAIRRIKAELPGVYTTLGVSNVSFGLSPAARHVLNSVFLHECVAAGLDSAIVHAARIMPLAKIPEDQRQVCEDLIYDRRRPAQDGEPAYDPLATLLDVFADVTVAVAEKEDRSGWPVSDRLSARIIDGDRDGLEADLDQAMAEGIAPLEIINDVLLSGMKVVGDRFGSGEMQLPFVLQSAETMKTAVAYLEPHMDKDDSGGKGRIVLATVKG
;
A
#
# COMPACT_ATOMS: atom_id res chain seq x y z
N HIS A 1 -33.28 23.36 9.87
CA HIS A 1 -33.06 23.69 8.44
C HIS A 1 -32.28 25.00 8.27
N GLU A 2 -32.79 26.14 8.75
CA GLU A 2 -32.10 27.44 8.63
C GLU A 2 -30.62 27.41 9.02
N ARG A 3 -30.29 26.86 10.21
CA ARG A 3 -28.89 26.67 10.65
C ARG A 3 -28.03 25.90 9.63
N HIS A 4 -28.57 24.86 8.99
CA HIS A 4 -27.81 24.07 8.03
C HIS A 4 -27.59 24.84 6.72
N VAL A 5 -28.48 25.75 6.36
CA VAL A 5 -28.27 26.68 5.24
C VAL A 5 -27.18 27.67 5.61
N THR A 6 -27.33 28.37 6.75
CA THR A 6 -26.48 29.52 7.11
C THR A 6 -25.13 29.15 7.72
N GLU A 7 -24.92 27.91 8.16
CA GLU A 7 -23.64 27.44 8.71
C GLU A 7 -22.97 26.37 7.85
N LEU A 8 -23.75 25.42 7.29
CA LEU A 8 -23.20 24.29 6.52
C LEU A 8 -23.30 24.48 4.99
N GLY A 9 -23.96 25.55 4.53
CA GLY A 9 -24.07 25.88 3.11
C GLY A 9 -24.98 24.95 2.32
N ILE A 10 -26.01 24.35 2.94
CA ILE A 10 -27.00 23.56 2.20
C ILE A 10 -27.70 24.44 1.15
N ASN A 11 -27.60 24.03 -0.13
CA ASN A 11 -28.16 24.77 -1.26
C ASN A 11 -29.55 24.29 -1.71
N VAL A 12 -29.92 23.05 -1.36
CA VAL A 12 -31.21 22.44 -1.72
C VAL A 12 -31.78 21.72 -0.50
N ILE A 13 -33.04 22.00 -0.17
CA ILE A 13 -33.76 21.33 0.93
C ILE A 13 -34.99 20.66 0.34
N GLY A 14 -35.15 19.37 0.64
CA GLY A 14 -36.28 18.56 0.19
C GLY A 14 -36.70 17.57 1.26
N GLY A 15 -37.50 16.58 0.84
CA GLY A 15 -38.00 15.53 1.70
C GLY A 15 -37.85 14.15 1.06
N CYS A 16 -37.80 13.12 1.90
CA CYS A 16 -37.83 11.71 1.49
C CYS A 16 -39.11 11.04 2.01
N CYS A 17 -39.07 9.73 2.27
CA CYS A 17 -40.19 8.93 2.77
C CYS A 17 -40.85 9.57 4.01
N GLY A 18 -42.16 9.75 3.95
CA GLY A 18 -42.96 10.34 5.05
C GLY A 18 -43.04 11.88 5.05
N THR A 19 -42.34 12.57 4.14
CA THR A 19 -42.44 14.02 4.04
C THR A 19 -43.77 14.43 3.42
N THR A 20 -44.50 15.33 4.06
CA THR A 20 -45.81 15.84 3.59
C THR A 20 -45.73 17.30 3.15
N PRO A 21 -46.74 17.82 2.42
CA PRO A 21 -46.81 19.24 2.09
C PRO A 21 -46.75 20.16 3.30
N GLU A 22 -47.26 19.74 4.46
CA GLU A 22 -47.21 20.52 5.70
C GLU A 22 -45.78 20.70 6.20
N HIS A 23 -44.96 19.65 6.13
CA HIS A 23 -43.55 19.72 6.48
C HIS A 23 -42.80 20.68 5.56
N LEU A 24 -42.98 20.56 4.24
CA LEU A 24 -42.32 21.45 3.28
C LEU A 24 -42.79 22.90 3.40
N ARG A 25 -44.07 23.14 3.72
CA ARG A 25 -44.59 24.49 3.98
C ARG A 25 -43.82 25.16 5.13
N ALA A 26 -43.65 24.45 6.25
CA ALA A 26 -42.89 24.96 7.39
C ALA A 26 -41.40 25.19 7.04
N VAL A 27 -40.79 24.33 6.22
CA VAL A 27 -39.40 24.52 5.74
C VAL A 27 -39.29 25.76 4.86
N VAL A 28 -40.20 25.94 3.90
CA VAL A 28 -40.21 27.10 2.99
C VAL A 28 -40.42 28.39 3.78
N GLU A 29 -41.41 28.43 4.67
CA GLU A 29 -41.65 29.59 5.54
C GLU A 29 -40.41 29.96 6.36
N ARG A 30 -39.64 28.96 6.81
CA ARG A 30 -38.45 29.19 7.63
C ARG A 30 -37.19 29.52 6.83
N CYS A 31 -37.02 28.99 5.62
CA CYS A 31 -35.74 28.99 4.91
C CYS A 31 -35.74 29.75 3.57
N ALA A 32 -36.88 30.16 3.03
CA ALA A 32 -36.95 30.79 1.70
C ALA A 32 -36.13 32.08 1.57
N GLY A 33 -35.92 32.81 2.66
CA GLY A 33 -35.09 34.02 2.71
C GLY A 33 -33.64 33.79 3.12
N SER A 34 -33.22 32.56 3.41
CA SER A 34 -31.87 32.26 3.90
C SER A 34 -30.85 32.24 2.77
N THR A 35 -29.66 32.80 3.02
CA THR A 35 -28.51 32.68 2.12
C THR A 35 -27.62 31.51 2.59
N PRO A 36 -27.30 30.53 1.72
CA PRO A 36 -26.37 29.47 2.07
C PRO A 36 -24.98 30.02 2.44
N ALA A 37 -24.36 29.47 3.49
CA ALA A 37 -22.96 29.74 3.80
C ALA A 37 -22.04 29.33 2.64
N THR A 38 -20.97 30.09 2.45
CA THR A 38 -19.87 29.70 1.57
C THR A 38 -19.14 28.51 2.17
N ARG A 39 -18.94 27.46 1.37
CA ARG A 39 -18.18 26.27 1.75
C ARG A 39 -16.72 26.42 1.29
N GLN A 40 -15.79 25.95 2.12
CA GLN A 40 -14.37 25.83 1.79
C GLN A 40 -14.00 24.34 1.87
N PRO A 41 -14.29 23.55 0.83
CA PRO A 41 -13.93 22.13 0.83
C PRO A 41 -12.40 21.99 0.86
N VAL A 42 -11.92 21.03 1.64
CA VAL A 42 -10.53 20.58 1.58
C VAL A 42 -10.49 19.40 0.62
N HIS A 43 -9.70 19.53 -0.43
CA HIS A 43 -9.48 18.44 -1.39
C HIS A 43 -8.36 17.55 -0.88
N GLU A 44 -8.62 16.26 -0.81
CA GLU A 44 -7.66 15.24 -0.41
C GLU A 44 -7.53 14.23 -1.55
N ALA A 45 -6.33 14.09 -2.10
CA ALA A 45 -6.10 13.16 -3.19
C ALA A 45 -6.05 11.73 -2.65
N GLY A 46 -6.72 10.82 -3.35
CA GLY A 46 -6.78 9.43 -2.97
C GLY A 46 -7.57 8.58 -3.95
N ALA A 47 -7.66 7.29 -3.65
CA ALA A 47 -8.49 6.34 -4.37
C ALA A 47 -9.71 5.94 -3.51
N THR A 48 -10.79 5.48 -4.15
CA THR A 48 -11.97 5.00 -3.44
C THR A 48 -12.42 3.65 -3.96
N SER A 49 -12.87 2.80 -3.05
CA SER A 49 -13.78 1.71 -3.35
C SER A 49 -15.21 2.16 -3.04
N ILE A 50 -16.19 1.27 -3.24
CA ILE A 50 -17.55 1.52 -2.75
C ILE A 50 -17.68 1.46 -1.22
N TYR A 51 -16.60 1.10 -0.52
CA TYR A 51 -16.59 0.87 0.94
C TYR A 51 -15.72 1.87 1.70
N SER A 52 -14.66 2.41 1.08
CA SER A 52 -13.71 3.28 1.77
C SER A 52 -12.97 4.22 0.83
N PHE A 53 -12.63 5.38 1.36
CA PHE A 53 -11.63 6.30 0.80
C PHE A 53 -10.25 5.99 1.37
N VAL A 54 -9.23 6.00 0.52
CA VAL A 54 -7.83 5.81 0.89
C VAL A 54 -7.03 7.00 0.35
N PRO A 55 -6.55 7.90 1.22
CA PRO A 55 -5.70 9.02 0.79
C PRO A 55 -4.36 8.50 0.25
N PHE A 56 -3.77 9.20 -0.73
CA PHE A 56 -2.45 8.82 -1.22
C PHE A 56 -1.35 9.17 -0.22
N HIS A 57 -1.51 10.28 0.50
CA HIS A 57 -0.67 10.58 1.64
C HIS A 57 -1.05 9.69 2.84
N GLN A 58 -0.05 9.10 3.48
CA GLN A 58 -0.21 8.27 4.67
C GLN A 58 0.59 8.91 5.80
N ASP A 59 -0.07 9.32 6.89
CA ASP A 59 0.59 10.07 7.97
C ASP A 59 1.71 9.28 8.67
N ALA A 60 1.53 7.96 8.75
CA ALA A 60 2.35 7.06 9.55
C ALA A 60 3.17 6.06 8.70
N SER A 61 3.05 6.13 7.38
CA SER A 61 3.60 5.13 6.44
C SER A 61 3.77 5.72 5.05
N PHE A 62 4.05 4.85 4.09
CA PHE A 62 3.73 5.01 2.67
C PHE A 62 2.47 4.22 2.32
N LEU A 63 1.85 4.54 1.19
CA LEU A 63 0.70 3.82 0.64
C LEU A 63 1.17 2.47 0.06
N ILE A 64 0.82 1.40 0.77
CA ILE A 64 1.06 0.02 0.31
C ILE A 64 0.08 -0.37 -0.80
N ILE A 65 0.61 -0.70 -1.96
CA ILE A 65 -0.08 -1.30 -3.10
C ILE A 65 0.25 -2.81 -3.12
N GLY A 66 -0.75 -3.67 -2.91
CA GLY A 66 -0.54 -5.12 -2.85
C GLY A 66 -0.27 -5.73 -4.23
N GLU A 67 0.88 -6.40 -4.39
CA GLU A 67 1.41 -6.87 -5.69
C GLU A 67 0.94 -8.27 -6.15
N ARG A 68 0.24 -9.05 -5.31
CA ARG A 68 0.06 -10.51 -5.53
C ARG A 68 -1.07 -10.86 -6.48
N THR A 69 -1.95 -9.91 -6.81
CA THR A 69 -3.06 -10.06 -7.77
C THR A 69 -2.58 -9.76 -9.20
N ASN A 70 -1.43 -10.34 -9.56
CA ASN A 70 -0.70 -10.06 -10.79
C ASN A 70 -0.33 -11.36 -11.51
N ALA A 71 -0.82 -11.57 -12.73
CA ALA A 71 -0.60 -12.81 -13.50
C ALA A 71 0.87 -13.04 -13.89
N ASN A 72 1.67 -11.97 -14.00
CA ASN A 72 3.08 -12.04 -14.31
C ASN A 72 3.93 -12.30 -13.04
N GLY A 73 3.61 -11.60 -11.94
CA GLY A 73 4.36 -11.64 -10.68
C GLY A 73 3.98 -12.77 -9.71
N SER A 74 2.76 -13.31 -9.81
CA SER A 74 2.21 -14.26 -8.84
C SER A 74 1.76 -15.55 -9.50
N LYS A 75 2.55 -16.62 -9.30
CA LYS A 75 2.25 -17.96 -9.84
C LYS A 75 0.85 -18.44 -9.43
N LYS A 76 0.48 -18.27 -8.15
CA LYS A 76 -0.82 -18.71 -7.62
C LYS A 76 -1.97 -17.95 -8.27
N PHE A 77 -1.87 -16.62 -8.38
CA PHE A 77 -2.92 -15.82 -9.02
C PHE A 77 -3.08 -16.18 -10.49
N ARG A 78 -1.95 -16.33 -11.20
CA ARG A 78 -1.94 -16.78 -12.59
C ARG A 78 -2.64 -18.11 -12.75
N GLU A 79 -2.24 -19.14 -12.01
CA GLU A 79 -2.82 -20.49 -12.13
C GLU A 79 -4.33 -20.46 -11.86
N SER A 80 -4.77 -19.80 -10.78
CA SER A 80 -6.20 -19.66 -10.46
C SER A 80 -6.98 -18.90 -11.53
N MET A 81 -6.45 -17.80 -12.07
CA MET A 81 -7.06 -17.05 -13.17
C MET A 81 -7.14 -17.91 -14.45
N LEU A 82 -6.07 -18.64 -14.78
CA LEU A 82 -6.02 -19.52 -15.95
C LEU A 82 -7.07 -20.62 -15.89
N GLU A 83 -7.29 -21.18 -14.70
CA GLU A 83 -8.28 -22.21 -14.40
C GLU A 83 -9.69 -21.66 -14.16
N ALA A 84 -9.87 -20.34 -14.22
CA ALA A 84 -11.11 -19.63 -13.87
C ALA A 84 -11.60 -19.90 -12.43
N ASP A 85 -10.67 -20.22 -11.52
CA ASP A 85 -10.89 -20.27 -10.08
C ASP A 85 -10.90 -18.85 -9.50
N TRP A 86 -11.97 -18.13 -9.80
CA TRP A 86 -12.16 -16.75 -9.37
C TRP A 86 -12.30 -16.60 -7.86
N ASP A 87 -12.75 -17.63 -7.16
CA ASP A 87 -12.90 -17.62 -5.71
C ASP A 87 -11.52 -17.54 -5.05
N THR A 88 -10.54 -18.30 -5.55
CA THR A 88 -9.15 -18.15 -5.10
C THR A 88 -8.57 -16.78 -5.42
N CYS A 89 -8.84 -16.22 -6.61
CA CYS A 89 -8.41 -14.85 -6.95
C CYS A 89 -8.97 -13.81 -5.97
N VAL A 90 -10.27 -13.89 -5.64
CA VAL A 90 -10.92 -13.03 -4.65
C VAL A 90 -10.34 -13.23 -3.26
N GLN A 91 -10.06 -14.48 -2.87
CA GLN A 91 -9.46 -14.75 -1.57
C GLN A 91 -8.06 -14.14 -1.47
N MET A 92 -7.25 -14.20 -2.54
CA MET A 92 -5.94 -13.56 -2.57
C MET A 92 -6.01 -12.04 -2.42
N ALA A 93 -7.01 -11.39 -3.03
CA ALA A 93 -7.27 -9.97 -2.81
C ALA A 93 -7.57 -9.66 -1.34
N LYS A 94 -8.46 -10.44 -0.72
CA LYS A 94 -8.82 -10.29 0.71
C LYS A 94 -7.63 -10.53 1.63
N ASP A 95 -6.81 -11.53 1.33
CA ASP A 95 -5.62 -11.86 2.13
C ASP A 95 -4.64 -10.67 2.14
N GLN A 96 -4.40 -10.04 0.99
CA GLN A 96 -3.53 -8.86 0.91
C GLN A 96 -4.04 -7.68 1.74
N ILE A 97 -5.35 -7.43 1.76
CA ILE A 97 -5.95 -6.39 2.61
C ILE A 97 -5.71 -6.72 4.10
N ARG A 98 -5.89 -7.99 4.50
CA ARG A 98 -5.61 -8.44 5.88
C ARG A 98 -4.12 -8.41 6.23
N GLU A 99 -3.25 -8.47 5.23
CA GLU A 99 -1.79 -8.33 5.35
C GLU A 99 -1.33 -6.86 5.34
N GLY A 100 -2.26 -5.89 5.22
CA GLY A 100 -1.97 -4.46 5.34
C GLY A 100 -1.91 -3.69 4.02
N ALA A 101 -2.30 -4.28 2.88
CA ALA A 101 -2.43 -3.53 1.64
C ALA A 101 -3.56 -2.49 1.71
N HIS A 102 -3.27 -1.25 1.34
CA HIS A 102 -4.24 -0.16 1.32
C HIS A 102 -5.04 -0.14 0.01
N VAL A 103 -4.36 -0.46 -1.09
CA VAL A 103 -4.92 -0.63 -2.44
C VAL A 103 -4.34 -1.89 -3.07
N LEU A 104 -5.00 -2.43 -4.10
CA LEU A 104 -4.60 -3.69 -4.73
C LEU A 104 -4.21 -3.50 -6.19
N ASP A 105 -3.01 -3.92 -6.56
CA ASP A 105 -2.57 -4.02 -7.96
C ASP A 105 -3.21 -5.23 -8.64
N VAL A 106 -3.90 -5.01 -9.75
CA VAL A 106 -4.63 -6.04 -10.48
C VAL A 106 -4.11 -6.08 -11.92
N CYS A 107 -3.24 -7.05 -12.19
CA CYS A 107 -2.72 -7.32 -13.52
C CYS A 107 -3.20 -8.67 -14.02
N VAL A 108 -3.99 -8.66 -15.10
CA VAL A 108 -4.49 -9.89 -15.76
C VAL A 108 -3.74 -10.18 -17.06
N ASP A 109 -2.83 -9.30 -17.48
CA ASP A 109 -2.09 -9.43 -18.73
C ASP A 109 -1.28 -10.73 -18.72
N TYR A 110 -1.64 -11.64 -19.63
CA TYR A 110 -0.93 -12.89 -19.84
C TYR A 110 -0.98 -13.31 -21.30
N VAL A 111 0.18 -13.72 -21.83
CA VAL A 111 0.35 -14.04 -23.24
C VAL A 111 -0.66 -15.11 -23.70
N GLY A 112 -1.39 -14.80 -24.76
CA GLY A 112 -2.35 -15.70 -25.38
C GLY A 112 -3.74 -15.73 -24.73
N ARG A 113 -4.05 -14.80 -23.82
CA ARG A 113 -5.39 -14.63 -23.24
C ARG A 113 -6.07 -13.33 -23.64
N PRO A 114 -7.41 -13.30 -23.65
CA PRO A 114 -8.17 -12.07 -23.85
C PRO A 114 -8.17 -11.23 -22.57
N GLY A 115 -7.16 -10.36 -22.40
CA GLY A 115 -6.98 -9.55 -21.19
C GLY A 115 -8.22 -8.76 -20.75
N ALA A 116 -8.94 -8.15 -21.70
CA ALA A 116 -10.14 -7.37 -21.38
C ALA A 116 -11.27 -8.23 -20.80
N ALA A 117 -11.42 -9.48 -21.27
CA ALA A 117 -12.41 -10.41 -20.73
C ALA A 117 -12.03 -10.92 -19.33
N ASP A 118 -10.74 -11.17 -19.10
CA ASP A 118 -10.25 -11.55 -17.77
C ASP A 118 -10.40 -10.38 -16.78
N MET A 119 -10.11 -9.14 -17.20
CA MET A 119 -10.30 -7.95 -16.39
C MET A 119 -11.77 -7.71 -16.07
N ASP A 120 -12.67 -7.90 -17.04
CA ASP A 120 -14.12 -7.82 -16.82
C ASP A 120 -14.57 -8.77 -15.68
N GLU A 121 -14.14 -10.04 -15.73
CA GLU A 121 -14.51 -11.02 -14.70
C GLU A 121 -13.88 -10.70 -13.33
N VAL A 122 -12.61 -10.28 -13.30
CA VAL A 122 -11.91 -9.95 -12.04
C VAL A 122 -12.49 -8.68 -11.42
N ALA A 123 -12.59 -7.57 -12.17
CA ALA A 123 -13.09 -6.29 -11.68
C ALA A 123 -14.53 -6.38 -11.18
N ARG A 124 -15.41 -7.08 -11.91
CA ARG A 124 -16.81 -7.34 -11.50
C ARG A 124 -16.94 -8.06 -10.16
N ARG A 125 -15.99 -8.95 -9.82
CA ARG A 125 -15.98 -9.62 -8.52
C ARG A 125 -15.31 -8.77 -7.46
N PHE A 126 -14.18 -8.15 -7.77
CA PHE A 126 -13.40 -7.38 -6.83
C PHE A 126 -14.17 -6.14 -6.35
N THR A 127 -14.93 -5.47 -7.22
CA THR A 127 -15.73 -4.28 -6.86
C THR A 127 -16.69 -4.53 -5.69
N THR A 128 -17.20 -5.77 -5.54
CA THR A 128 -18.09 -6.14 -4.42
C THR A 128 -17.38 -6.88 -3.30
N ALA A 129 -16.29 -7.61 -3.59
CA ALA A 129 -15.63 -8.49 -2.63
C ALA A 129 -14.39 -7.88 -1.94
N SER A 130 -13.76 -6.88 -2.55
CA SER A 130 -12.63 -6.12 -2.01
C SER A 130 -13.15 -4.85 -1.35
N THR A 131 -12.73 -4.60 -0.12
CA THR A 131 -12.97 -3.31 0.53
C THR A 131 -11.96 -2.24 0.08
N ALA A 132 -10.82 -2.64 -0.46
CA ALA A 132 -9.76 -1.73 -0.90
C ALA A 132 -9.98 -1.24 -2.34
N PRO A 133 -9.60 0.02 -2.67
CA PRO A 133 -9.53 0.50 -4.05
C PRO A 133 -8.57 -0.32 -4.92
N LEU A 134 -8.75 -0.27 -6.23
CA LEU A 134 -7.96 -1.04 -7.19
C LEU A 134 -7.03 -0.14 -8.00
N VAL A 135 -5.82 -0.66 -8.23
CA VAL A 135 -4.88 -0.22 -9.25
C VAL A 135 -5.03 -1.20 -10.42
N LEU A 136 -5.57 -0.73 -11.54
CA LEU A 136 -5.73 -1.54 -12.74
C LEU A 136 -4.41 -1.51 -13.51
N ASP A 137 -3.76 -2.66 -13.62
CA ASP A 137 -2.43 -2.80 -14.22
C ASP A 137 -2.49 -3.53 -15.57
N SER A 138 -2.29 -2.78 -16.64
CA SER A 138 -2.17 -3.31 -18.00
C SER A 138 -1.44 -2.34 -18.92
N THR A 139 -0.78 -2.91 -19.93
CA THR A 139 -0.23 -2.13 -21.04
C THR A 139 -1.26 -1.83 -22.13
N GLU A 140 -2.43 -2.47 -22.08
CA GLU A 140 -3.50 -2.35 -23.08
C GLU A 140 -4.65 -1.47 -22.54
N PRO A 141 -4.94 -0.30 -23.16
CA PRO A 141 -6.00 0.59 -22.70
C PRO A 141 -7.40 -0.05 -22.65
N ASP A 142 -7.69 -0.97 -23.56
CA ASP A 142 -8.98 -1.68 -23.60
C ASP A 142 -9.18 -2.58 -22.36
N VAL A 143 -8.08 -3.09 -21.78
CA VAL A 143 -8.10 -3.88 -20.53
C VAL A 143 -8.39 -2.95 -19.35
N LEU A 144 -7.73 -1.80 -19.29
CA LEU A 144 -7.97 -0.79 -18.25
C LEU A 144 -9.42 -0.30 -18.27
N GLU A 145 -9.97 -0.01 -19.46
CA GLU A 145 -11.35 0.43 -19.61
C GLU A 145 -12.35 -0.64 -19.17
N ALA A 146 -12.13 -1.92 -19.53
CA ALA A 146 -12.98 -3.02 -19.09
C ALA A 146 -13.06 -3.10 -17.56
N GLY A 147 -11.96 -2.84 -16.86
CA GLY A 147 -11.95 -2.74 -15.40
C GLY A 147 -12.74 -1.53 -14.89
N LEU A 148 -12.46 -0.34 -15.43
CA LEU A 148 -13.07 0.93 -15.01
C LEU A 148 -14.61 0.91 -15.08
N GLN A 149 -15.18 0.25 -16.08
CA GLN A 149 -16.63 0.15 -16.26
C GLN A 149 -17.36 -0.55 -15.09
N TRP A 150 -16.65 -1.34 -14.26
CA TRP A 150 -17.20 -2.03 -13.10
C TRP A 150 -16.96 -1.32 -11.76
N LEU A 151 -16.05 -0.36 -11.70
CA LEU A 151 -15.62 0.24 -10.44
C LEU A 151 -16.56 1.39 -10.05
N GLY A 152 -17.23 1.25 -8.91
CA GLY A 152 -18.10 2.31 -8.35
C GLY A 152 -17.34 3.40 -7.60
N GLY A 153 -16.01 3.31 -7.55
CA GLY A 153 -15.11 4.26 -6.89
C GLY A 153 -13.97 4.69 -7.81
N ARG A 154 -13.11 5.56 -7.29
CA ARG A 154 -11.97 6.15 -7.98
C ARG A 154 -10.80 5.18 -8.00
N ALA A 155 -10.50 4.65 -9.17
CA ALA A 155 -9.38 3.74 -9.42
C ALA A 155 -8.05 4.48 -9.67
N ILE A 156 -6.97 3.71 -9.73
CA ILE A 156 -5.66 4.13 -10.22
C ILE A 156 -5.35 3.33 -11.49
N LEU A 157 -4.90 3.99 -12.56
CA LEU A 157 -4.46 3.35 -13.79
C LEU A 157 -2.94 3.13 -13.78
N ASN A 158 -2.50 1.90 -13.95
CA ASN A 158 -1.11 1.51 -14.11
C ASN A 158 -0.96 0.95 -15.55
N SER A 159 -0.41 1.69 -16.51
CA SER A 159 0.19 3.03 -16.39
C SER A 159 0.17 3.80 -17.71
N ALA A 160 0.56 5.08 -17.65
CA ALA A 160 0.88 5.92 -18.81
C ALA A 160 2.40 6.16 -18.93
N ASN A 161 2.90 6.28 -20.17
CA ASN A 161 4.26 6.71 -20.48
C ASN A 161 4.42 7.13 -21.95
N LEU A 162 5.58 7.67 -22.32
CA LEU A 162 5.84 8.27 -23.63
C LEU A 162 6.56 7.35 -24.61
N GLU A 163 6.57 6.03 -24.39
CA GLU A 163 7.26 5.05 -25.26
C GLU A 163 6.79 5.14 -26.73
N ASP A 164 5.48 5.30 -26.95
CA ASP A 164 4.88 5.48 -28.29
C ASP A 164 4.78 6.97 -28.71
N GLY A 165 5.42 7.87 -27.95
CA GLY A 165 5.30 9.32 -28.08
C GLY A 165 3.97 9.88 -27.59
N GLU A 166 3.67 11.11 -28.00
CA GLU A 166 2.55 11.92 -27.48
C GLU A 166 1.43 12.19 -28.51
N ALA A 167 1.44 11.48 -29.63
CA ALA A 167 0.44 11.66 -30.67
C ALA A 167 -0.95 11.16 -30.24
N PRO A 168 -2.05 11.73 -30.76
CA PRO A 168 -3.40 11.17 -30.56
C PRO A 168 -3.46 9.70 -30.97
N GLY A 169 -4.05 8.87 -30.11
CA GLY A 169 -4.13 7.42 -30.26
C GLY A 169 -2.94 6.64 -29.69
N SER A 170 -1.87 7.31 -29.22
CA SER A 170 -0.79 6.68 -28.44
C SER A 170 -1.33 6.09 -27.13
N ARG A 171 -0.55 5.21 -26.49
CA ARG A 171 -0.95 4.61 -25.22
C ARG A 171 -1.21 5.66 -24.14
N MET A 172 -0.30 6.63 -23.95
CA MET A 172 -0.51 7.70 -22.96
C MET A 172 -1.75 8.54 -23.26
N ASP A 173 -1.99 8.90 -24.53
CA ASP A 173 -3.19 9.66 -24.91
C ASP A 173 -4.48 8.91 -24.51
N LYS A 174 -4.54 7.60 -24.77
CA LYS A 174 -5.69 6.77 -24.38
C LYS A 174 -5.82 6.66 -22.86
N VAL A 175 -4.74 6.41 -22.14
CA VAL A 175 -4.77 6.27 -20.67
C VAL A 175 -5.18 7.59 -19.99
N PHE A 176 -4.64 8.74 -20.43
CA PHE A 176 -5.05 10.04 -19.88
C PHE A 176 -6.48 10.43 -20.27
N THR A 177 -6.95 10.02 -21.46
CA THR A 177 -8.37 10.16 -21.83
C THR A 177 -9.26 9.37 -20.87
N LEU A 178 -8.93 8.09 -20.61
CA LEU A 178 -9.67 7.26 -19.65
C LEU A 178 -9.61 7.86 -18.23
N ALA A 179 -8.45 8.33 -17.79
CA ALA A 179 -8.30 8.95 -16.48
C ALA A 179 -9.21 10.17 -16.32
N ARG A 180 -9.29 11.02 -17.35
CA ARG A 180 -10.15 12.20 -17.36
C ARG A 180 -11.64 11.83 -17.39
N GLU A 181 -12.02 10.85 -18.21
CA GLU A 181 -13.41 10.43 -18.38
C GLU A 181 -13.97 9.74 -17.13
N TYR A 182 -13.20 8.83 -16.54
CA TYR A 182 -13.62 8.03 -15.38
C TYR A 182 -13.19 8.64 -14.04
N GLY A 183 -12.43 9.74 -14.05
CA GLY A 183 -11.95 10.43 -12.84
C GLY A 183 -10.87 9.64 -12.07
N ALA A 184 -10.08 8.81 -12.75
CA ALA A 184 -9.06 7.98 -12.15
C ALA A 184 -7.73 8.73 -11.93
N ALA A 185 -6.93 8.27 -10.96
CA ALA A 185 -5.53 8.66 -10.86
C ALA A 185 -4.68 7.82 -11.82
N VAL A 186 -3.44 8.24 -12.11
CA VAL A 186 -2.57 7.57 -13.09
C VAL A 186 -1.15 7.41 -12.54
N ILE A 187 -0.63 6.19 -12.62
CA ILE A 187 0.79 5.91 -12.47
C ILE A 187 1.48 6.26 -13.80
N CYS A 188 2.44 7.18 -13.73
CA CYS A 188 3.22 7.69 -14.83
C CYS A 188 4.62 7.06 -14.79
N LEU A 189 4.89 6.08 -15.63
CA LEU A 189 6.23 5.49 -15.72
C LEU A 189 7.17 6.46 -16.44
N LEU A 190 8.38 6.65 -15.91
CA LEU A 190 9.39 7.53 -16.52
C LEU A 190 10.08 6.85 -17.72
N ILE A 191 9.27 6.51 -18.73
CA ILE A 191 9.68 5.91 -20.00
C ILE A 191 9.31 6.89 -21.11
N ASP A 192 10.22 7.14 -22.03
CA ASP A 192 9.99 7.94 -23.22
C ASP A 192 10.46 7.22 -24.49
N GLU A 193 10.51 7.94 -25.61
CA GLU A 193 10.88 7.40 -26.91
C GLU A 193 12.34 6.89 -26.95
N GLU A 194 13.19 7.30 -25.99
CA GLU A 194 14.57 6.80 -25.82
C GLU A 194 14.61 5.52 -24.98
N GLY A 195 13.50 5.13 -24.36
CA GLY A 195 13.35 3.94 -23.52
C GLY A 195 13.12 4.28 -22.05
N GLN A 196 13.54 3.36 -21.17
CA GLN A 196 13.36 3.50 -19.72
C GLN A 196 14.40 4.45 -19.15
N ALA A 197 13.97 5.52 -18.48
CA ALA A 197 14.90 6.54 -17.97
C ALA A 197 15.76 6.00 -16.81
N ARG A 198 17.09 6.02 -16.99
CA ARG A 198 18.04 5.44 -16.03
C ARG A 198 18.74 6.46 -15.15
N ASP A 199 19.18 7.59 -15.70
CA ASP A 199 19.78 8.68 -14.92
C ASP A 199 18.74 9.71 -14.44
N VAL A 200 19.16 10.55 -13.48
CA VAL A 200 18.29 11.53 -12.82
C VAL A 200 17.75 12.58 -13.81
N GLU A 201 18.59 13.14 -14.68
CA GLU A 201 18.16 14.21 -15.58
C GLU A 201 17.17 13.70 -16.63
N TRP A 202 17.38 12.48 -17.13
CA TRP A 202 16.43 11.83 -18.01
C TRP A 202 15.10 11.57 -17.29
N LYS A 203 15.13 10.97 -16.09
CA LYS A 203 13.91 10.74 -15.28
C LYS A 203 13.12 12.04 -15.10
N LEU A 204 13.78 13.14 -14.71
CA LEU A 204 13.12 14.43 -14.49
C LEU A 204 12.58 15.04 -15.79
N ARG A 205 13.31 14.93 -16.90
CA ARG A 205 12.83 15.35 -18.23
C ARG A 205 11.51 14.65 -18.57
N VAL A 206 11.41 13.33 -18.37
CA VAL A 206 10.17 12.58 -18.64
C VAL A 206 9.06 12.98 -17.67
N ALA A 207 9.37 13.17 -16.39
CA ALA A 207 8.40 13.57 -15.37
C ALA A 207 7.74 14.91 -15.70
N HIS A 208 8.56 15.92 -16.04
CA HIS A 208 8.08 17.25 -16.46
C HIS A 208 7.22 17.16 -17.73
N ARG A 209 7.64 16.38 -18.73
CA ARG A 209 6.86 16.18 -19.97
C ARG A 209 5.49 15.58 -19.66
N LEU A 210 5.44 14.47 -18.91
CA LEU A 210 4.18 13.80 -18.57
C LEU A 210 3.26 14.70 -17.74
N HIS A 211 3.82 15.43 -16.76
CA HIS A 211 3.07 16.40 -15.95
C HIS A 211 2.42 17.48 -16.81
N ASP A 212 3.19 18.12 -17.70
CA ASP A 212 2.69 19.20 -18.54
C ASP A 212 1.62 18.70 -19.52
N ILE A 213 1.81 17.52 -20.09
CA ILE A 213 0.83 16.88 -20.97
C ILE A 213 -0.48 16.62 -20.23
N ALA A 214 -0.42 15.94 -19.08
CA ALA A 214 -1.58 15.58 -18.28
C ALA A 214 -2.40 16.80 -17.84
N THR A 215 -1.71 17.81 -17.30
CA THR A 215 -2.36 18.99 -16.72
C THR A 215 -2.87 19.96 -17.79
N GLN A 216 -2.11 20.19 -18.87
CA GLN A 216 -2.44 21.21 -19.86
C GLN A 216 -3.37 20.68 -20.97
N ARG A 217 -3.24 19.40 -21.36
CA ARG A 217 -4.04 18.83 -22.47
C ARG A 217 -5.29 18.10 -21.98
N TYR A 218 -5.19 17.35 -20.88
CA TYR A 218 -6.29 16.51 -20.38
C TYR A 218 -6.98 17.09 -19.13
N GLY A 219 -6.41 18.13 -18.53
CA GLY A 219 -6.98 18.81 -17.36
C GLY A 219 -6.98 17.92 -16.11
N LEU A 220 -6.05 16.97 -16.02
CA LEU A 220 -5.76 16.25 -14.78
C LEU A 220 -5.10 17.20 -13.78
N GLU A 221 -5.31 16.95 -12.48
CA GLU A 221 -4.68 17.71 -11.41
C GLU A 221 -3.34 17.06 -11.01
N PRO A 222 -2.37 17.81 -10.46
CA PRO A 222 -1.12 17.22 -9.96
C PRO A 222 -1.36 16.06 -8.98
N GLY A 223 -2.40 16.16 -8.14
CA GLY A 223 -2.78 15.11 -7.19
C GLY A 223 -3.33 13.83 -7.83
N ASP A 224 -3.55 13.82 -9.15
CA ASP A 224 -3.96 12.64 -9.92
C ASP A 224 -2.75 11.86 -10.44
N LEU A 225 -1.54 12.44 -10.38
CA LEU A 225 -0.33 11.89 -10.98
C LEU A 225 0.56 11.24 -9.94
N ILE A 226 0.91 9.98 -10.18
CA ILE A 226 1.81 9.18 -9.35
C ILE A 226 3.00 8.77 -10.21
N PHE A 227 4.17 9.36 -10.02
CA PHE A 227 5.34 9.05 -10.84
C PHE A 227 6.08 7.80 -10.36
N ASP A 228 6.24 6.82 -11.24
CA ASP A 228 7.12 5.68 -11.00
C ASP A 228 8.52 6.02 -11.51
N ALA A 229 9.45 6.24 -10.58
CA ALA A 229 10.81 6.61 -10.90
C ALA A 229 11.66 5.44 -11.45
N LEU A 230 11.06 4.29 -11.75
CA LEU A 230 11.63 3.07 -12.31
C LEU A 230 12.69 2.42 -11.43
N THR A 231 12.43 1.20 -10.99
CA THR A 231 13.38 0.36 -10.25
C THR A 231 14.03 -0.65 -11.18
N PHE A 232 15.37 -0.69 -11.18
CA PHE A 232 16.16 -1.61 -11.99
C PHE A 232 16.88 -2.67 -11.13
N PRO A 233 17.13 -3.89 -11.65
CA PRO A 233 17.84 -4.93 -10.92
C PRO A 233 19.31 -4.56 -10.64
N LEU A 234 19.75 -4.68 -9.38
CA LEU A 234 21.15 -4.48 -8.99
C LEU A 234 22.01 -5.75 -9.08
N SER A 235 21.40 -6.89 -9.42
CA SER A 235 22.07 -8.19 -9.42
C SER A 235 22.91 -8.48 -10.67
N THR A 236 22.86 -7.62 -11.69
CA THR A 236 23.42 -7.89 -13.02
C THR A 236 24.94 -7.87 -13.03
N GLY A 237 25.55 -7.12 -12.11
CA GLY A 237 27.00 -6.94 -12.03
C GLY A 237 27.58 -5.95 -13.02
N ASP A 238 26.77 -5.42 -13.94
CA ASP A 238 27.18 -4.48 -14.99
C ASP A 238 27.51 -3.10 -14.39
N ASP A 239 28.68 -2.57 -14.75
CA ASP A 239 29.19 -1.28 -14.26
C ASP A 239 28.28 -0.13 -14.65
N ASP A 240 27.67 -0.19 -15.83
CA ASP A 240 26.78 0.86 -16.32
C ASP A 240 25.47 0.89 -15.55
N LEU A 241 25.10 -0.20 -14.85
CA LEU A 241 23.84 -0.36 -14.12
C LEU A 241 23.95 -0.03 -12.61
N ARG A 242 25.17 0.14 -12.07
CA ARG A 242 25.39 0.28 -10.62
C ARG A 242 24.79 1.55 -10.02
N GLY A 243 24.68 2.63 -10.82
CA GLY A 243 24.12 3.91 -10.37
C GLY A 243 22.60 4.00 -10.36
N ASP A 244 21.87 2.98 -10.85
CA ASP A 244 20.44 3.08 -11.12
C ASP A 244 19.59 3.25 -9.85
N ALA A 245 19.96 2.60 -8.75
CA ALA A 245 19.25 2.74 -7.47
C ALA A 245 19.42 4.16 -6.90
N MET A 246 20.64 4.71 -6.95
CA MET A 246 20.89 6.10 -6.55
C MET A 246 20.07 7.08 -7.39
N ALA A 247 20.09 6.91 -8.71
CA ALA A 247 19.35 7.77 -9.62
C ALA A 247 17.84 7.73 -9.35
N THR A 248 17.31 6.58 -8.96
CA THR A 248 15.91 6.41 -8.56
C THR A 248 15.59 7.20 -7.28
N ILE A 249 16.42 7.05 -6.25
CA ILE A 249 16.27 7.75 -4.96
C ILE A 249 16.37 9.27 -5.16
N ASP A 250 17.33 9.75 -5.95
CA ASP A 250 17.50 11.17 -6.22
C ASP A 250 16.39 11.74 -7.09
N ALA A 251 15.87 10.96 -8.05
CA ALA A 251 14.72 11.35 -8.83
C ALA A 251 13.46 11.53 -7.97
N ILE A 252 13.22 10.64 -6.99
CA ILE A 252 12.10 10.80 -6.03
C ILE A 252 12.21 12.16 -5.31
N ARG A 253 13.37 12.48 -4.72
CA ARG A 253 13.58 13.76 -4.02
C ARG A 253 13.27 14.95 -4.91
N ARG A 254 13.78 14.91 -6.15
CA ARG A 254 13.63 16.01 -7.11
C ARG A 254 12.21 16.12 -7.65
N ILE A 255 11.51 15.02 -7.92
CA ILE A 255 10.11 15.03 -8.33
C ILE A 255 9.26 15.72 -7.25
N LYS A 256 9.46 15.36 -5.97
CA LYS A 256 8.72 16.00 -4.86
C LYS A 256 9.04 17.49 -4.72
N ALA A 257 10.27 17.91 -5.03
CA ALA A 257 10.68 19.30 -4.95
C ALA A 257 10.25 20.15 -6.15
N GLU A 258 10.29 19.59 -7.36
CA GLU A 258 10.08 20.30 -8.62
C GLU A 258 8.62 20.25 -9.11
N LEU A 259 7.87 19.22 -8.73
CA LEU A 259 6.48 18.99 -9.14
C LEU A 259 5.54 18.96 -7.92
N PRO A 260 5.15 20.12 -7.35
CA PRO A 260 4.36 20.17 -6.13
C PRO A 260 2.96 19.57 -6.34
N GLY A 261 2.52 18.76 -5.38
CA GLY A 261 1.20 18.13 -5.37
C GLY A 261 1.13 16.76 -6.04
N VAL A 262 2.19 16.30 -6.70
CA VAL A 262 2.26 14.95 -7.28
C VAL A 262 2.72 13.93 -6.23
N TYR A 263 2.47 12.65 -6.53
CA TYR A 263 2.91 11.50 -5.74
C TYR A 263 3.96 10.68 -6.48
N THR A 264 4.58 9.75 -5.77
CA THR A 264 5.61 8.85 -6.30
C THR A 264 5.33 7.41 -5.88
N THR A 265 5.62 6.46 -6.76
CA THR A 265 5.50 5.00 -6.52
C THR A 265 6.74 4.26 -6.99
N LEU A 266 6.94 3.02 -6.53
CA LEU A 266 7.91 2.10 -7.11
C LEU A 266 7.43 0.66 -7.03
N GLY A 267 7.69 -0.11 -8.10
CA GLY A 267 7.79 -1.56 -8.05
C GLY A 267 9.09 -2.03 -7.37
N VAL A 268 9.14 -1.97 -6.04
CA VAL A 268 10.36 -2.23 -5.24
C VAL A 268 10.95 -3.62 -5.51
N SER A 269 10.10 -4.63 -5.73
CA SER A 269 10.50 -6.01 -5.98
C SER A 269 11.43 -6.21 -7.18
N ASN A 270 11.55 -5.22 -8.08
CA ASN A 270 12.44 -5.26 -9.23
C ASN A 270 13.92 -5.08 -8.87
N VAL A 271 14.24 -4.37 -7.76
CA VAL A 271 15.63 -4.06 -7.38
C VAL A 271 16.46 -5.32 -7.13
N SER A 272 15.79 -6.37 -6.66
CA SER A 272 16.38 -7.64 -6.26
C SER A 272 16.09 -8.79 -7.24
N PHE A 273 15.61 -8.48 -8.45
CA PHE A 273 15.48 -9.48 -9.50
C PHE A 273 16.82 -10.18 -9.73
N GLY A 274 16.81 -11.52 -9.87
CA GLY A 274 18.02 -12.33 -10.01
C GLY A 274 18.70 -12.79 -8.70
N LEU A 275 18.29 -12.28 -7.52
CA LEU A 275 18.85 -12.70 -6.23
C LEU A 275 18.07 -13.84 -5.56
N SER A 276 18.72 -14.51 -4.59
CA SER A 276 18.07 -15.52 -3.74
C SER A 276 16.93 -14.91 -2.93
N PRO A 277 15.87 -15.65 -2.56
CA PRO A 277 14.72 -15.02 -1.92
C PRO A 277 15.05 -14.42 -0.53
N ALA A 278 16.06 -14.93 0.17
CA ALA A 278 16.55 -14.33 1.41
C ALA A 278 17.16 -12.94 1.16
N ALA A 279 18.08 -12.84 0.20
CA ALA A 279 18.69 -11.57 -0.19
C ALA A 279 17.64 -10.57 -0.71
N ARG A 280 16.62 -11.06 -1.43
CA ARG A 280 15.50 -10.22 -1.91
C ARG A 280 14.75 -9.53 -0.77
N HIS A 281 14.38 -10.26 0.28
CA HIS A 281 13.63 -9.67 1.39
C HIS A 281 14.42 -8.55 2.07
N VAL A 282 15.71 -8.77 2.29
CA VAL A 282 16.58 -7.77 2.92
C VAL A 282 16.81 -6.57 2.01
N LEU A 283 17.24 -6.79 0.76
CA LEU A 283 17.52 -5.70 -0.19
C LEU A 283 16.26 -4.87 -0.48
N ASN A 284 15.11 -5.51 -0.68
CA ASN A 284 13.85 -4.79 -0.89
C ASN A 284 13.49 -3.90 0.31
N SER A 285 13.70 -4.40 1.54
CA SER A 285 13.35 -3.66 2.76
C SER A 285 14.29 -2.47 2.99
N VAL A 286 15.59 -2.64 2.73
CA VAL A 286 16.59 -1.56 2.82
C VAL A 286 16.33 -0.52 1.74
N PHE A 287 16.13 -0.94 0.48
CA PHE A 287 15.86 -0.02 -0.62
C PHE A 287 14.57 0.78 -0.42
N LEU A 288 13.49 0.11 0.02
CA LEU A 288 12.24 0.78 0.35
C LEU A 288 12.43 1.83 1.45
N HIS A 289 13.22 1.53 2.49
CA HIS A 289 13.50 2.50 3.54
C HIS A 289 14.18 3.76 2.98
N GLU A 290 15.24 3.59 2.16
CA GLU A 290 15.95 4.70 1.55
C GLU A 290 15.04 5.54 0.63
N CYS A 291 14.17 4.89 -0.15
CA CYS A 291 13.20 5.58 -1.00
C CYS A 291 12.15 6.34 -0.19
N VAL A 292 11.60 5.77 0.90
CA VAL A 292 10.65 6.46 1.79
C VAL A 292 11.32 7.65 2.47
N ALA A 293 12.57 7.51 2.93
CA ALA A 293 13.35 8.61 3.48
C ALA A 293 13.62 9.73 2.45
N ALA A 294 13.66 9.39 1.16
CA ALA A 294 13.74 10.34 0.05
C ALA A 294 12.39 10.98 -0.33
N GLY A 295 11.27 10.51 0.21
CA GLY A 295 9.94 11.07 -0.03
C GLY A 295 9.02 10.20 -0.90
N LEU A 296 9.31 8.89 -1.03
CA LEU A 296 8.43 7.94 -1.72
C LEU A 296 7.05 7.88 -1.04
N ASP A 297 5.99 8.11 -1.81
CA ASP A 297 4.62 8.15 -1.27
C ASP A 297 3.95 6.77 -1.24
N SER A 298 4.24 5.91 -2.21
CA SER A 298 3.63 4.58 -2.32
C SER A 298 4.62 3.52 -2.85
N ALA A 299 4.31 2.25 -2.64
CA ALA A 299 5.12 1.15 -3.16
C ALA A 299 4.26 -0.07 -3.50
N ILE A 300 4.57 -0.70 -4.64
CA ILE A 300 3.99 -1.98 -5.07
C ILE A 300 4.84 -3.10 -4.48
N VAL A 301 4.31 -3.76 -3.45
CA VAL A 301 5.05 -4.69 -2.58
C VAL A 301 4.14 -5.76 -1.98
N HIS A 302 4.75 -6.90 -1.63
CA HIS A 302 4.15 -7.85 -0.69
C HIS A 302 4.44 -7.40 0.75
N ALA A 303 3.47 -6.72 1.37
CA ALA A 303 3.59 -6.14 2.72
C ALA A 303 4.20 -7.08 3.76
N ALA A 304 3.72 -8.33 3.83
CA ALA A 304 4.20 -9.32 4.79
C ALA A 304 5.67 -9.78 4.61
N ARG A 305 6.33 -9.39 3.51
CA ARG A 305 7.75 -9.72 3.24
C ARG A 305 8.70 -8.55 3.51
N ILE A 306 8.16 -7.39 3.87
CA ILE A 306 8.96 -6.25 4.33
C ILE A 306 9.48 -6.60 5.71
N MET A 307 10.75 -6.28 5.98
CA MET A 307 11.39 -6.48 7.27
C MET A 307 11.63 -5.13 7.94
N PRO A 308 11.33 -4.97 9.24
CA PRO A 308 11.79 -3.80 9.98
C PRO A 308 13.31 -3.74 9.96
N LEU A 309 13.89 -2.56 9.67
CA LEU A 309 15.36 -2.41 9.60
C LEU A 309 16.07 -2.87 10.88
N ALA A 310 15.46 -2.64 12.05
CA ALA A 310 16.02 -3.06 13.34
C ALA A 310 16.13 -4.59 13.50
N LYS A 311 15.41 -5.37 12.68
CA LYS A 311 15.48 -6.84 12.67
C LYS A 311 16.45 -7.39 11.62
N ILE A 312 17.04 -6.53 10.79
CA ILE A 312 18.02 -6.93 9.78
C ILE A 312 19.41 -6.92 10.43
N PRO A 313 20.19 -8.01 10.36
CA PRO A 313 21.58 -8.02 10.83
C PRO A 313 22.40 -6.87 10.23
N GLU A 314 23.22 -6.23 11.05
CA GLU A 314 23.97 -5.02 10.68
C GLU A 314 24.86 -5.21 9.44
N ASP A 315 25.51 -6.37 9.36
CA ASP A 315 26.37 -6.76 8.23
C ASP A 315 25.56 -6.88 6.93
N GLN A 316 24.38 -7.51 6.98
CA GLN A 316 23.48 -7.62 5.84
C GLN A 316 22.94 -6.25 5.42
N ARG A 317 22.54 -5.41 6.38
CA ARG A 317 22.04 -4.05 6.11
C ARG A 317 23.11 -3.21 5.44
N GLN A 318 24.33 -3.18 5.99
CA GLN A 318 25.44 -2.39 5.46
C GLN A 318 25.80 -2.80 4.02
N VAL A 319 25.83 -4.10 3.73
CA VAL A 319 26.12 -4.60 2.38
C VAL A 319 25.01 -4.20 1.40
N CYS A 320 23.74 -4.24 1.80
CA CYS A 320 22.64 -3.75 0.96
C CYS A 320 22.72 -2.23 0.71
N GLU A 321 23.01 -1.43 1.74
CA GLU A 321 23.21 0.02 1.58
C GLU A 321 24.39 0.33 0.66
N ASP A 322 25.51 -0.38 0.83
CA ASP A 322 26.69 -0.22 -0.02
C ASP A 322 26.40 -0.60 -1.47
N LEU A 323 25.55 -1.61 -1.70
CA LEU A 323 25.08 -1.97 -3.04
C LEU A 323 24.16 -0.91 -3.65
N ILE A 324 23.22 -0.37 -2.87
CA ILE A 324 22.29 0.69 -3.30
C ILE A 324 23.04 1.97 -3.70
N TYR A 325 24.11 2.30 -2.96
CA TYR A 325 24.90 3.53 -3.13
C TYR A 325 26.21 3.34 -3.91
N ASP A 326 26.40 2.18 -4.55
CA ASP A 326 27.61 1.83 -5.29
C ASP A 326 28.93 2.13 -4.53
N ARG A 327 28.99 1.77 -3.24
CA ARG A 327 30.14 2.06 -2.35
C ARG A 327 31.25 1.02 -2.50
N ARG A 328 31.71 0.83 -3.73
CA ARG A 328 32.86 -0.04 -4.05
C ARG A 328 34.16 0.54 -3.51
N ARG A 329 35.08 -0.32 -3.10
CA ARG A 329 36.42 0.09 -2.67
C ARG A 329 37.48 -0.65 -3.49
N PRO A 330 38.45 0.07 -4.10
CA PRO A 330 39.56 -0.58 -4.77
C PRO A 330 40.41 -1.34 -3.75
N ALA A 331 41.19 -2.32 -4.22
CA ALA A 331 42.16 -3.00 -3.37
C ALA A 331 43.15 -1.98 -2.79
N GLN A 332 43.44 -2.11 -1.49
CA GLN A 332 44.43 -1.31 -0.77
C GLN A 332 45.41 -2.24 -0.04
N ASP A 333 46.63 -1.80 0.22
CA ASP A 333 47.73 -2.63 0.73
C ASP A 333 47.32 -3.70 1.77
N GLY A 334 47.20 -4.96 1.34
CA GLY A 334 46.86 -6.11 2.18
C GLY A 334 45.38 -6.54 2.17
N GLU A 335 44.48 -5.73 1.61
CA GLU A 335 43.03 -5.97 1.56
C GLU A 335 42.54 -6.13 0.10
N PRO A 336 41.69 -7.13 -0.21
CA PRO A 336 41.13 -7.31 -1.54
C PRO A 336 40.15 -6.17 -1.89
N ALA A 337 39.86 -6.02 -3.18
CA ALA A 337 38.81 -5.09 -3.62
C ALA A 337 37.45 -5.50 -3.04
N TYR A 338 36.64 -4.51 -2.67
CA TYR A 338 35.29 -4.70 -2.15
C TYR A 338 34.26 -4.36 -3.22
N ASP A 339 33.51 -5.39 -3.64
CA ASP A 339 32.28 -5.24 -4.44
C ASP A 339 31.08 -5.66 -3.57
N PRO A 340 30.17 -4.74 -3.24
CA PRO A 340 28.99 -5.03 -2.44
C PRO A 340 28.12 -6.15 -3.01
N LEU A 341 28.02 -6.30 -4.34
CA LEU A 341 27.24 -7.38 -4.95
C LEU A 341 27.90 -8.73 -4.68
N ALA A 342 29.22 -8.83 -4.85
CA ALA A 342 29.94 -10.07 -4.56
C ALA A 342 29.81 -10.43 -3.07
N THR A 343 29.99 -9.45 -2.18
CA THR A 343 29.80 -9.67 -0.74
C THR A 343 28.36 -10.06 -0.40
N LEU A 344 27.35 -9.45 -1.04
CA LEU A 344 25.96 -9.83 -0.83
C LEU A 344 25.73 -11.30 -1.22
N LEU A 345 26.24 -11.72 -2.37
CA LEU A 345 26.11 -13.10 -2.83
C LEU A 345 26.78 -14.08 -1.85
N ASP A 346 27.94 -13.73 -1.30
CA ASP A 346 28.65 -14.56 -0.31
C ASP A 346 27.88 -14.62 1.02
N VAL A 347 27.40 -13.48 1.53
CA VAL A 347 26.63 -13.39 2.78
C VAL A 347 25.35 -14.22 2.71
N PHE A 348 24.73 -14.32 1.53
CA PHE A 348 23.50 -15.09 1.31
C PHE A 348 23.71 -16.44 0.61
N ALA A 349 24.95 -16.90 0.41
CA ALA A 349 25.25 -18.14 -0.32
C ALA A 349 24.67 -19.38 0.39
N ASP A 350 24.80 -19.43 1.71
CA ASP A 350 24.31 -20.53 2.55
C ASP A 350 23.02 -20.16 3.33
N VAL A 351 22.53 -18.93 3.15
CA VAL A 351 21.30 -18.46 3.78
C VAL A 351 20.13 -18.94 2.94
N THR A 352 19.55 -20.07 3.31
CA THR A 352 18.19 -20.40 2.88
C THR A 352 17.26 -19.29 3.36
N VAL A 353 16.11 -19.11 2.70
CA VAL A 353 15.06 -18.24 3.22
C VAL A 353 14.78 -18.72 4.63
N ALA A 354 15.36 -18.05 5.62
CA ALA A 354 14.89 -18.14 6.96
C ALA A 354 13.46 -17.62 6.82
N VAL A 355 12.49 -18.54 6.82
CA VAL A 355 11.19 -18.26 7.43
C VAL A 355 11.63 -17.64 8.74
N ALA A 356 11.57 -16.29 8.84
CA ALA A 356 12.24 -15.50 9.87
C ALA A 356 12.25 -16.35 11.12
N GLU A 357 13.43 -16.94 11.45
CA GLU A 357 13.45 -18.11 12.34
C GLU A 357 12.61 -17.68 13.54
N LYS A 358 11.41 -18.28 13.66
CA LYS A 358 10.54 -17.93 14.76
C LYS A 358 11.37 -18.38 15.93
N GLU A 359 11.90 -17.40 16.63
CA GLU A 359 12.69 -17.61 17.83
C GLU A 359 11.98 -18.73 18.60
N ASP A 360 12.71 -19.81 18.92
CA ASP A 360 12.08 -20.95 19.57
C ASP A 360 11.63 -20.52 20.95
N ARG A 361 10.37 -20.10 20.99
CA ARG A 361 9.70 -19.57 22.15
C ARG A 361 9.02 -20.67 22.93
N SER A 362 9.10 -21.93 22.52
CA SER A 362 8.41 -23.05 23.18
C SER A 362 8.75 -23.16 24.67
N GLY A 363 9.97 -22.75 25.07
CA GLY A 363 10.42 -22.70 26.46
C GLY A 363 10.08 -21.43 27.24
N TRP A 364 9.48 -20.41 26.61
CA TRP A 364 9.15 -19.15 27.28
C TRP A 364 7.86 -19.27 28.10
N PRO A 365 7.71 -18.48 29.18
CA PRO A 365 6.43 -18.29 29.84
C PRO A 365 5.35 -17.88 28.83
N VAL A 366 4.11 -18.37 29.01
CA VAL A 366 3.01 -18.12 28.08
C VAL A 366 2.72 -16.62 27.91
N SER A 367 2.88 -15.84 28.99
CA SER A 367 2.76 -14.38 28.96
C SER A 367 3.76 -13.73 28.00
N ASP A 368 5.01 -14.18 28.04
CA ASP A 368 6.09 -13.62 27.23
C ASP A 368 5.91 -13.99 25.76
N ARG A 369 5.43 -15.22 25.50
CA ARG A 369 5.03 -15.65 24.15
C ARG A 369 3.89 -14.80 23.59
N LEU A 370 2.82 -14.63 24.38
CA LEU A 370 1.66 -13.83 23.98
C LEU A 370 2.06 -12.37 23.71
N SER A 371 2.87 -11.76 24.57
CA SER A 371 3.39 -10.41 24.37
C SER A 371 4.24 -10.32 23.10
N ALA A 372 5.15 -11.28 22.87
CA ALA A 372 6.00 -11.31 21.69
C ALA A 372 5.20 -11.51 20.39
N ARG A 373 4.13 -12.32 20.42
CA ARG A 373 3.19 -12.46 19.29
C ARG A 373 2.49 -11.17 18.94
N ILE A 374 2.07 -10.39 19.94
CA ILE A 374 1.51 -9.06 19.71
C ILE A 374 2.56 -8.15 19.07
N ILE A 375 3.79 -8.13 19.59
CA ILE A 375 4.89 -7.28 19.07
C ILE A 375 5.25 -7.64 17.63
N ASP A 376 5.19 -8.93 17.28
CA ASP A 376 5.55 -9.43 15.95
C ASP A 376 4.37 -9.50 14.98
N GLY A 377 3.14 -9.24 15.44
CA GLY A 377 1.93 -9.43 14.65
C GLY A 377 1.71 -10.88 14.20
N ASP A 378 2.13 -11.86 15.02
CA ASP A 378 2.08 -13.28 14.71
C ASP A 378 0.82 -13.96 15.26
N ARG A 379 -0.03 -14.47 14.36
CA ARG A 379 -1.29 -15.15 14.70
C ARG A 379 -1.14 -16.67 14.79
N ASP A 380 -0.05 -17.26 14.29
CA ASP A 380 0.04 -18.72 14.18
C ASP A 380 0.26 -19.37 15.55
N GLY A 381 -0.75 -20.03 16.09
CA GLY A 381 -0.71 -20.62 17.44
C GLY A 381 -1.05 -19.62 18.55
N LEU A 382 -1.56 -18.43 18.19
CA LEU A 382 -2.08 -17.45 19.15
C LEU A 382 -3.18 -18.05 20.03
N GLU A 383 -4.17 -18.71 19.45
CA GLU A 383 -5.29 -19.32 20.18
C GLU A 383 -4.80 -20.40 21.17
N ALA A 384 -3.82 -21.20 20.77
CA ALA A 384 -3.24 -22.24 21.64
C ALA A 384 -2.51 -21.64 22.86
N ASP A 385 -1.80 -20.52 22.67
CA ASP A 385 -1.17 -19.81 23.79
C ASP A 385 -2.19 -19.10 24.68
N LEU A 386 -3.31 -18.61 24.12
CA LEU A 386 -4.42 -18.06 24.90
C LEU A 386 -5.09 -19.14 25.75
N ASP A 387 -5.34 -20.32 25.17
CA ASP A 387 -5.87 -21.49 25.90
C ASP A 387 -4.94 -21.92 27.03
N GLN A 388 -3.63 -21.97 26.78
CA GLN A 388 -2.66 -22.31 27.80
C GLN A 388 -2.65 -21.29 28.94
N ALA A 389 -2.67 -19.98 28.64
CA ALA A 389 -2.71 -18.93 29.66
C ALA A 389 -3.98 -19.03 30.54
N MET A 390 -5.13 -19.32 29.94
CA MET A 390 -6.37 -19.57 30.69
C MET A 390 -6.29 -20.86 31.52
N ALA A 391 -5.68 -21.93 30.99
CA ALA A 391 -5.48 -23.18 31.72
C ALA A 391 -4.51 -23.04 32.90
N GLU A 392 -3.55 -22.12 32.81
CA GLU A 392 -2.66 -21.72 33.91
C GLU A 392 -3.35 -20.82 34.96
N GLY A 393 -4.62 -20.47 34.74
CA GLY A 393 -5.46 -19.75 35.70
C GLY A 393 -5.46 -18.23 35.54
N ILE A 394 -4.89 -17.70 34.45
CA ILE A 394 -4.91 -16.26 34.16
C ILE A 394 -6.29 -15.90 33.61
N ALA A 395 -6.98 -14.94 34.22
CA ALA A 395 -8.30 -14.54 33.75
C ALA A 395 -8.21 -13.89 32.35
N PRO A 396 -9.18 -14.11 31.44
CA PRO A 396 -9.14 -13.52 30.09
C PRO A 396 -8.94 -11.99 30.08
N LEU A 397 -9.52 -11.31 31.05
CA LEU A 397 -9.41 -9.85 31.21
C LEU A 397 -8.00 -9.42 31.67
N GLU A 398 -7.33 -10.24 32.48
CA GLU A 398 -5.93 -10.04 32.89
C GLU A 398 -4.98 -10.31 31.72
N ILE A 399 -5.23 -11.33 30.90
CA ILE A 399 -4.45 -11.59 29.67
C ILE A 399 -4.47 -10.35 28.78
N ILE A 400 -5.63 -9.75 28.54
CA ILE A 400 -5.75 -8.53 27.73
C ILE A 400 -4.96 -7.38 28.35
N ASN A 401 -5.20 -7.08 29.63
CA ASN A 401 -4.70 -5.87 30.26
C ASN A 401 -3.20 -5.90 30.59
N ASP A 402 -2.72 -7.03 31.07
CA ASP A 402 -1.37 -7.11 31.64
C ASP A 402 -0.36 -7.69 30.64
N VAL A 403 -0.81 -8.54 29.71
CA VAL A 403 0.05 -9.19 28.73
C VAL A 403 -0.06 -8.53 27.36
N LEU A 404 -1.25 -8.55 26.75
CA LEU A 404 -1.41 -8.12 25.36
C LEU A 404 -1.22 -6.59 25.20
N LEU A 405 -1.78 -5.77 26.11
CA LEU A 405 -1.57 -4.32 26.09
C LEU A 405 -0.10 -3.94 26.37
N SER A 406 0.63 -4.72 27.18
CA SER A 406 2.07 -4.52 27.39
C SER A 406 2.86 -4.71 26.10
N GLY A 407 2.55 -5.76 25.33
CA GLY A 407 3.10 -5.94 23.98
C GLY A 407 2.74 -4.78 23.05
N MET A 408 1.50 -4.30 23.13
CA MET A 408 1.04 -3.18 22.30
C MET A 408 1.72 -1.85 22.64
N LYS A 409 2.10 -1.64 23.90
CA LYS A 409 2.91 -0.49 24.30
C LYS A 409 4.29 -0.50 23.65
N VAL A 410 4.95 -1.66 23.60
CA VAL A 410 6.26 -1.81 22.94
C VAL A 410 6.18 -1.50 21.45
N VAL A 411 5.11 -1.93 20.78
CA VAL A 411 4.83 -1.59 19.38
C VAL A 411 4.68 -0.07 19.21
N GLY A 412 3.92 0.58 20.10
CA GLY A 412 3.77 2.04 20.11
C GLY A 412 5.09 2.77 20.29
N ASP A 413 5.94 2.32 21.21
CA ASP A 413 7.25 2.90 21.47
C ASP A 413 8.19 2.74 20.25
N ARG A 414 8.23 1.55 19.63
CA ARG A 414 9.04 1.28 18.42
C ARG A 414 8.54 2.04 17.20
N PHE A 415 7.23 2.23 17.08
CA PHE A 415 6.65 3.06 16.04
C PHE A 415 7.03 4.54 16.24
N GLY A 416 6.93 5.03 17.47
CA GLY A 416 7.31 6.40 17.83
C GLY A 416 8.80 6.71 17.64
N SER A 417 9.68 5.71 17.76
CA SER A 417 11.12 5.85 17.51
C SER A 417 11.53 5.64 16.05
N GLY A 418 10.63 5.18 15.18
CA GLY A 418 10.92 4.83 13.79
C GLY A 418 11.55 3.44 13.59
N GLU A 419 11.73 2.66 14.65
CA GLU A 419 12.25 1.28 14.58
C GLU A 419 11.24 0.28 14.02
N MET A 420 9.95 0.62 14.05
CA MET A 420 8.85 -0.19 13.51
C MET A 420 7.97 0.65 12.58
N GLN A 421 7.71 0.14 11.39
CA GLN A 421 6.85 0.80 10.40
C GLN A 421 5.37 0.48 10.66
N LEU A 422 4.47 1.39 10.26
CA LEU A 422 3.01 1.22 10.43
C LEU A 422 2.45 -0.12 9.93
N PRO A 423 2.91 -0.74 8.83
CA PRO A 423 2.37 -2.02 8.40
C PRO A 423 2.47 -3.08 9.49
N PHE A 424 3.57 -3.09 10.25
CA PHE A 424 3.76 -4.00 11.39
C PHE A 424 2.91 -3.60 12.59
N VAL A 425 2.66 -2.31 12.79
CA VAL A 425 1.74 -1.82 13.82
C VAL A 425 0.31 -2.27 13.51
N LEU A 426 -0.13 -2.17 12.25
CA LEU A 426 -1.44 -2.65 11.79
C LEU A 426 -1.55 -4.17 11.94
N GLN A 427 -0.50 -4.91 11.58
CA GLN A 427 -0.45 -6.35 11.78
C GLN A 427 -0.55 -6.74 13.27
N SER A 428 0.15 -6.00 14.14
CA SER A 428 0.08 -6.15 15.59
C SER A 428 -1.31 -5.83 16.12
N ALA A 429 -1.96 -4.78 15.61
CA ALA A 429 -3.33 -4.40 15.97
C ALA A 429 -4.37 -5.44 15.53
N GLU A 430 -4.24 -6.02 14.34
CA GLU A 430 -5.10 -7.12 13.90
C GLU A 430 -4.87 -8.41 14.70
N THR A 431 -3.64 -8.67 15.13
CA THR A 431 -3.32 -9.77 16.06
C THR A 431 -3.96 -9.54 17.43
N MET A 432 -3.88 -8.32 17.97
CA MET A 432 -4.55 -7.89 19.20
C MET A 432 -6.08 -8.08 19.10
N LYS A 433 -6.68 -7.61 18.00
CA LYS A 433 -8.11 -7.76 17.74
C LYS A 433 -8.54 -9.23 17.67
N THR A 434 -7.73 -10.07 17.02
CA THR A 434 -7.97 -11.52 16.95
C THR A 434 -7.94 -12.14 18.35
N ALA A 435 -6.93 -11.80 19.16
CA ALA A 435 -6.82 -12.29 20.54
C ALA A 435 -8.01 -11.86 21.42
N VAL A 436 -8.42 -10.59 21.33
CA VAL A 436 -9.58 -10.08 22.08
C VAL A 436 -10.87 -10.78 21.66
N ALA A 437 -11.10 -10.94 20.35
CA ALA A 437 -12.28 -11.66 19.84
C ALA A 437 -12.31 -13.12 20.30
N TYR A 438 -11.14 -13.75 20.44
CA TYR A 438 -11.01 -15.11 20.96
C TYR A 438 -11.29 -15.20 22.47
N LEU A 439 -10.84 -14.22 23.26
CA LEU A 439 -11.02 -14.21 24.72
C LEU A 439 -12.43 -13.76 25.15
N GLU A 440 -13.12 -12.95 24.36
CA GLU A 440 -14.43 -12.37 24.68
C GLU A 440 -15.49 -13.42 25.13
N PRO A 441 -15.63 -14.59 24.48
CA PRO A 441 -16.56 -15.64 24.92
C PRO A 441 -16.21 -16.29 26.26
N HIS A 442 -14.96 -16.17 26.71
CA HIS A 442 -14.44 -16.78 27.95
C HIS A 442 -14.47 -15.83 29.14
N MET A 443 -14.76 -14.54 28.92
CA MET A 443 -14.86 -13.56 30.00
C MET A 443 -16.11 -13.84 30.84
N ASP A 444 -15.94 -13.83 32.17
CA ASP A 444 -17.08 -13.90 33.08
C ASP A 444 -18.04 -12.75 32.77
N LYS A 445 -19.33 -13.08 32.63
CA LYS A 445 -20.41 -12.08 32.59
C LYS A 445 -20.63 -11.56 34.00
N ASP A 446 -19.65 -10.83 34.51
CA ASP A 446 -19.72 -10.28 35.85
C ASP A 446 -20.66 -9.06 35.82
N ASP A 447 -21.87 -9.25 36.36
CA ASP A 447 -22.93 -8.24 36.50
C ASP A 447 -22.67 -7.29 37.68
N SER A 448 -21.42 -7.28 38.20
CA SER A 448 -21.04 -6.69 39.48
C SER A 448 -20.30 -5.34 39.38
N GLY A 449 -20.17 -4.77 38.18
CA GLY A 449 -19.72 -3.39 37.99
C GLY A 449 -20.81 -2.57 37.32
N GLY A 450 -21.50 -1.72 38.09
CA GLY A 450 -22.47 -0.76 37.55
C GLY A 450 -21.81 0.16 36.52
N LYS A 451 -21.81 -0.24 35.25
CA LYS A 451 -21.33 0.55 34.14
C LYS A 451 -22.26 1.75 34.02
N GLY A 452 -21.76 2.92 34.40
CA GLY A 452 -22.38 4.18 33.99
C GLY A 452 -22.70 4.12 32.50
N ARG A 453 -23.87 4.62 32.11
CA ARG A 453 -24.26 4.64 30.69
C ARG A 453 -23.37 5.63 29.95
N ILE A 454 -22.42 5.11 29.17
CA ILE A 454 -21.75 5.90 28.15
C ILE A 454 -22.61 5.85 26.89
N VAL A 455 -23.01 7.02 26.41
CA VAL A 455 -23.53 7.20 25.07
C VAL A 455 -22.34 7.58 24.20
N LEU A 456 -21.81 6.60 23.45
CA LEU A 456 -20.80 6.84 22.43
C LEU A 456 -21.52 6.98 21.09
N ALA A 457 -21.56 8.19 20.54
CA ALA A 457 -22.04 8.43 19.19
C ALA A 457 -20.83 8.46 18.26
N THR A 458 -20.56 7.35 17.58
CA THR A 458 -19.61 7.32 16.46
C THR A 458 -20.39 7.55 15.18
N VAL A 459 -19.80 8.31 14.24
CA VAL A 459 -20.27 8.28 12.86
C VAL A 459 -19.83 6.94 12.27
N LYS A 460 -20.80 6.15 11.84
CA LYS A 460 -20.53 5.00 10.98
C LYS A 460 -20.15 5.58 9.62
N GLY A 461 -18.84 5.57 9.33
CA GLY A 461 -18.31 5.69 7.97
C GLY A 461 -18.81 4.53 7.14
#